data_AF-A0A923TL26-F1
#
_entry.id   AF-A0A923TL26-F1
#
_cell.length_a   1.000
_cell.length_b   1.000
_cell.length_c   1.000
_cell.angle_alpha   90.00
_cell.angle_beta   90.00
_cell.angle_gamma   90.00
#
_symmetry.space_group_name_H-M   'P 1'
#
loop_
_entity.id
_entity.type
_entity.pdbx_description
1 polymer ?
#
loop_
_entity_poly.entity_id
_entity_poly.type
_entity_poly.pdbx_seq_one_letter_code
_entity_poly.pdbx_strand_id
1 'polypeptide(L)'
;MKQLQALIIVALVVAIFFAGKYLSEIESALPEAVPANQIAVVGVPSSQVTPASNPAHAKDFSDLIRKEAESMSHLTDRPDEVQKRLKDLAAQVREEQVPILKEKALNIQLGGDERFLSVYILGESSLAKAQESLELIASTPIPKLKESRLTTQEEVLRGQAIESLREPESLKRVLSSADNKFLVDRAQRTLSFREGKVSASPEQQDQEALKKVLEKSTQ
;
A
#
# COMPACT_ATOMS: atom_id res chain seq x y z
N MET A 1 0.59 20.01 -26.19
CA MET A 1 0.29 18.75 -25.48
C MET A 1 1.47 17.77 -25.46
N LYS A 2 2.09 17.41 -26.60
CA LYS A 2 3.27 16.50 -26.63
C LYS A 2 4.47 16.99 -25.80
N GLN A 3 4.68 18.31 -25.71
CA GLN A 3 5.76 18.88 -24.89
C GLN A 3 5.50 18.77 -23.37
N LEU A 4 4.25 18.72 -22.92
CA LEU A 4 3.91 18.60 -21.50
C LEU A 4 4.10 17.16 -21.00
N GLN A 5 3.77 16.15 -21.82
CA GLN A 5 4.08 14.75 -21.54
C GLN A 5 5.58 14.48 -21.54
N ALA A 6 6.33 15.07 -22.48
CA ALA A 6 7.79 15.00 -22.46
C ALA A 6 8.38 15.61 -21.18
N LEU A 7 7.81 16.73 -20.69
CA LEU A 7 8.24 17.37 -19.45
C LEU A 7 7.94 16.54 -18.20
N ILE A 8 6.80 15.86 -18.14
CA ILE A 8 6.44 14.96 -17.03
C ILE A 8 7.34 13.71 -17.01
N ILE A 9 7.64 13.14 -18.18
CA ILE A 9 8.57 12.01 -18.30
C ILE A 9 9.99 12.45 -17.90
N VAL A 10 10.43 13.63 -18.33
CA VAL A 10 11.72 14.20 -17.90
C VAL A 10 11.74 14.47 -16.39
N ALA A 11 10.65 14.97 -15.80
CA ALA A 11 10.57 15.19 -14.35
C ALA A 11 10.60 13.88 -13.55
N LEU A 12 9.93 12.82 -14.03
CA LEU A 12 10.00 11.48 -13.43
C LEU A 12 11.39 10.86 -13.59
N VAL A 13 12.01 10.97 -14.76
CA VAL A 13 13.38 10.50 -15.01
C VAL A 13 14.39 11.27 -14.15
N VAL A 14 14.21 12.58 -13.97
CA VAL A 14 15.05 13.42 -13.12
C VAL A 14 14.84 13.09 -11.63
N ALA A 15 13.61 12.87 -11.17
CA ALA A 15 13.35 12.40 -9.80
C ALA A 15 14.00 11.03 -9.53
N ILE A 16 13.98 10.12 -10.51
CA ILE A 16 14.69 8.84 -10.45
C ILE A 16 16.22 9.05 -10.50
N PHE A 17 16.72 9.99 -11.29
CA PHE A 17 18.16 10.31 -11.40
C PHE A 17 18.70 10.97 -10.12
N PHE A 18 17.94 11.83 -9.46
CA PHE A 18 18.32 12.43 -8.17
C PHE A 18 18.21 11.44 -7.00
N ALA A 19 17.24 10.51 -7.03
CA ALA A 19 17.26 9.35 -6.14
C ALA A 19 18.47 8.44 -6.41
N GLY A 20 18.89 8.30 -7.67
CA GLY A 20 20.09 7.56 -8.09
C GLY A 20 21.41 8.23 -7.71
N LYS A 21 21.50 9.57 -7.72
CA LYS A 21 22.73 10.29 -7.38
C LYS A 21 23.04 10.26 -5.87
N TYR A 22 22.00 10.12 -5.03
CA TYR A 22 22.16 9.78 -3.60
C TYR A 22 22.57 8.31 -3.37
N LEU A 23 22.36 7.43 -4.35
CA LEU A 23 22.79 6.02 -4.31
C LEU A 23 24.23 5.83 -4.81
N SER A 24 24.75 6.67 -5.71
CA SER A 24 26.13 6.54 -6.22
C SER A 24 27.23 6.92 -5.22
N GLU A 25 26.91 7.65 -4.14
CA GLU A 25 27.88 7.91 -3.05
C GLU A 25 28.05 6.72 -2.09
N ILE A 26 27.23 5.67 -2.22
CA ILE A 26 27.29 4.46 -1.37
C ILE A 26 28.03 3.31 -2.09
N GLU A 27 28.32 3.44 -3.38
CA GLU A 27 28.92 2.38 -4.22
C GLU A 27 30.45 2.20 -4.01
N SER A 28 31.05 2.87 -3.03
CA SER A 28 32.49 2.73 -2.70
C SER A 28 32.79 1.83 -1.49
N ALA A 29 31.80 1.16 -0.91
CA ALA A 29 32.02 0.22 0.19
C ALA A 29 31.22 -1.07 0.04
N LEU A 30 31.66 -1.94 -0.87
CA LEU A 30 31.21 -3.33 -0.95
C LEU A 30 32.13 -4.23 -0.10
N PRO A 31 31.67 -4.77 1.04
CA PRO A 31 32.25 -5.98 1.59
C PRO A 31 31.55 -7.23 1.03
N GLU A 32 32.36 -8.28 0.90
CA GLU A 32 32.05 -9.60 0.34
C GLU A 32 30.75 -10.25 0.86
N ALA A 33 30.18 -11.07 -0.02
CA ALA A 33 28.99 -11.88 0.22
C ALA A 33 29.14 -12.78 1.46
N VAL A 34 28.21 -12.63 2.41
CA VAL A 34 28.06 -13.51 3.58
C VAL A 34 26.83 -14.40 3.38
N PRO A 35 26.93 -15.72 3.65
CA PRO A 35 25.96 -16.71 3.20
C PRO A 35 24.61 -16.64 3.92
N ALA A 36 23.59 -17.10 3.20
CA ALA A 36 22.22 -17.27 3.66
C ALA A 36 22.14 -18.28 4.81
N ASN A 37 22.09 -17.81 6.05
CA ASN A 37 21.36 -18.53 7.08
C ASN A 37 21.00 -17.63 8.27
N GLN A 38 19.84 -17.91 8.86
CA GLN A 38 19.28 -17.37 10.11
C GLN A 38 18.41 -16.11 9.99
N ILE A 39 17.14 -16.32 9.65
CA ILE A 39 16.03 -15.51 10.15
C ILE A 39 15.37 -16.33 11.25
N ALA A 40 15.49 -15.89 12.50
CA ALA A 40 14.75 -16.44 13.63
C ALA A 40 13.28 -16.01 13.53
N VAL A 41 12.39 -16.99 13.35
CA VAL A 41 10.94 -16.80 13.33
C VAL A 41 10.45 -16.68 14.77
N VAL A 42 10.09 -15.46 15.17
CA VAL A 42 9.36 -15.23 16.43
C VAL A 42 7.89 -15.55 16.17
N GLY A 43 7.39 -16.56 16.88
CA GLY A 43 6.05 -17.12 16.71
C GLY A 43 4.94 -16.13 17.08
N VAL A 44 4.01 -15.94 16.15
CA VAL A 44 2.70 -15.33 16.39
C VAL A 44 1.71 -16.47 16.67
N PRO A 45 0.87 -16.39 17.73
CA PRO A 45 -0.12 -17.43 18.01
C PRO A 45 -1.15 -17.51 16.88
N SER A 46 -1.27 -18.71 16.31
CA SER A 46 -2.24 -19.08 15.29
C SER A 46 -3.64 -19.16 15.92
N SER A 47 -4.42 -18.09 15.77
CA SER A 47 -5.86 -18.16 16.02
C SER A 47 -6.52 -18.93 14.88
N GLN A 48 -6.92 -20.17 15.19
CA GLN A 48 -7.79 -20.97 14.35
C GLN A 48 -9.16 -20.29 14.23
N VAL A 49 -9.52 -19.86 13.03
CA VAL A 49 -10.91 -19.68 12.60
C VAL A 49 -11.01 -20.18 11.17
N THR A 50 -11.62 -21.36 10.99
CA THR A 50 -12.11 -21.80 9.68
C THR A 50 -13.46 -21.13 9.41
N PRO A 51 -13.68 -20.71 8.17
CA PRO A 51 -14.72 -21.35 7.38
C PRO A 51 -14.04 -22.13 6.27
N ALA A 52 -14.54 -23.35 6.02
CA ALA A 52 -14.14 -24.13 4.87
C ALA A 52 -14.55 -23.39 3.57
N SER A 53 -13.70 -22.46 3.12
CA SER A 53 -13.71 -22.03 1.74
C SER A 53 -13.29 -23.23 0.91
N ASN A 54 -14.07 -23.57 -0.10
CA ASN A 54 -13.67 -24.57 -1.08
C ASN A 54 -12.28 -24.17 -1.61
N PRO A 55 -11.23 -24.97 -1.42
CA PRO A 55 -9.85 -24.58 -1.75
C PRO A 55 -9.69 -24.22 -3.23
N ALA A 56 -10.53 -24.79 -4.10
CA ALA A 56 -10.60 -24.40 -5.51
C ALA A 56 -11.00 -22.91 -5.68
N HIS A 57 -12.05 -22.46 -5.00
CA HIS A 57 -12.51 -21.07 -5.06
C HIS A 57 -11.51 -20.07 -4.46
N ALA A 58 -10.80 -20.47 -3.40
CA ALA A 58 -9.75 -19.65 -2.80
C ALA A 58 -8.56 -19.47 -3.76
N LYS A 59 -8.14 -20.56 -4.41
CA LYS A 59 -7.08 -20.52 -5.42
C LYS A 59 -7.49 -19.69 -6.64
N ASP A 60 -8.70 -19.88 -7.16
CA ASP A 60 -9.21 -19.14 -8.31
C ASP A 60 -9.22 -17.63 -8.05
N PHE A 61 -9.65 -17.22 -6.85
CA PHE A 61 -9.65 -15.81 -6.46
C PHE A 61 -8.23 -15.26 -6.28
N SER A 62 -7.33 -16.01 -5.64
CA SER A 62 -5.93 -15.60 -5.52
C SER A 62 -5.25 -15.42 -6.88
N ASP A 63 -5.55 -16.32 -7.83
CA ASP A 63 -5.05 -16.26 -9.20
C ASP A 63 -5.64 -15.06 -9.97
N LEU A 64 -6.89 -14.70 -9.72
CA LEU A 64 -7.52 -13.49 -10.26
C LEU A 64 -6.81 -12.21 -9.78
N ILE A 65 -6.55 -12.09 -8.47
CA ILE A 65 -5.87 -10.92 -7.89
C ILE A 65 -4.47 -10.74 -8.50
N ARG A 66 -3.74 -11.84 -8.65
CA ARG A 66 -2.41 -11.82 -9.27
C ARG A 66 -2.44 -11.36 -10.72
N LYS A 67 -3.35 -11.92 -11.53
CA LYS A 67 -3.53 -11.50 -12.93
C LYS A 67 -3.92 -10.03 -13.04
N GLU A 68 -4.79 -9.56 -12.16
CA GLU A 68 -5.21 -8.16 -12.16
C GLU A 68 -4.02 -7.25 -11.81
N ALA A 69 -3.23 -7.60 -10.79
CA ALA A 69 -2.03 -6.88 -10.42
C ALA A 69 -1.00 -6.81 -11.57
N GLU A 70 -0.73 -7.94 -12.22
CA GLU A 70 0.14 -8.02 -13.41
C GLU A 70 -0.39 -7.11 -14.54
N SER A 71 -1.71 -7.03 -14.72
CA SER A 71 -2.31 -6.17 -15.75
C SER A 71 -2.12 -4.67 -15.46
N MET A 72 -2.06 -4.28 -14.18
CA MET A 72 -1.88 -2.88 -13.77
C MET A 72 -0.43 -2.40 -13.90
N SER A 73 0.55 -3.31 -13.90
CA SER A 73 1.95 -2.95 -14.08
C SER A 73 2.25 -2.36 -15.48
N HIS A 74 1.30 -2.45 -16.42
CA HIS A 74 1.39 -1.87 -17.74
C HIS A 74 0.68 -0.51 -17.82
N LEU A 75 1.35 0.48 -18.42
CA LEU A 75 0.74 1.78 -18.73
C LEU A 75 -0.49 1.59 -19.62
N THR A 76 -1.64 2.10 -19.17
CA THR A 76 -2.91 2.06 -19.93
C THR A 76 -3.32 3.46 -20.37
N ASP A 77 -3.85 3.56 -21.59
CA ASP A 77 -4.45 4.79 -22.09
C ASP A 77 -5.87 5.03 -21.51
N ARG A 78 -6.39 4.08 -20.71
CA ARG A 78 -7.77 4.10 -20.19
C ARG A 78 -7.81 3.86 -18.66
N PRO A 79 -7.24 4.75 -17.83
CA PRO A 79 -7.16 4.58 -16.38
C PRO A 79 -8.54 4.49 -15.72
N ASP A 80 -9.53 5.23 -16.21
CA ASP A 80 -10.89 5.23 -15.66
C ASP A 80 -11.57 3.86 -15.79
N GLU A 81 -11.28 3.11 -16.86
CA GLU A 81 -11.82 1.77 -17.04
C GLU A 81 -11.22 0.76 -16.08
N VAL A 82 -9.91 0.90 -15.81
CA VAL A 82 -9.24 0.08 -14.79
C VAL A 82 -9.84 0.38 -13.43
N GLN A 83 -9.96 1.66 -13.05
CA GLN A 83 -10.56 2.04 -11.77
C GLN A 83 -11.98 1.48 -11.62
N LYS A 84 -12.81 1.60 -12.66
CA LYS A 84 -14.17 1.04 -12.65
C LYS A 84 -14.14 -0.48 -12.46
N ARG A 85 -13.31 -1.20 -13.23
CA ARG A 85 -13.17 -2.66 -13.11
C ARG A 85 -12.75 -3.10 -11.71
N LEU A 86 -11.81 -2.38 -11.09
CA LEU A 86 -11.36 -2.69 -9.73
C LEU A 86 -12.46 -2.45 -8.68
N LYS A 87 -13.27 -1.39 -8.84
CA LYS A 87 -14.44 -1.16 -7.98
C LYS A 87 -15.50 -2.24 -8.17
N ASP A 88 -15.76 -2.64 -9.41
CA ASP A 88 -16.68 -3.74 -9.71
C ASP A 88 -16.20 -5.07 -9.11
N LEU A 89 -14.88 -5.32 -9.12
CA LEU A 89 -14.27 -6.46 -8.46
C LEU A 89 -14.43 -6.39 -6.94
N ALA A 90 -14.17 -5.23 -6.33
CA ALA A 90 -14.33 -5.03 -4.89
C ALA A 90 -15.78 -5.20 -4.41
N ALA A 91 -16.75 -4.80 -5.22
CA ALA A 91 -18.17 -5.00 -4.94
C ALA A 91 -18.59 -6.48 -5.00
N GLN A 92 -17.85 -7.33 -5.73
CA GLN A 92 -18.10 -8.76 -5.86
C GLN A 92 -17.33 -9.61 -4.84
N VAL A 93 -16.48 -8.99 -4.01
CA VAL A 93 -15.75 -9.70 -2.95
C VAL A 93 -16.75 -10.29 -1.96
N ARG A 94 -16.57 -11.57 -1.65
CA ARG A 94 -17.33 -12.29 -0.64
C ARG A 94 -16.57 -12.34 0.69
N GLU A 95 -17.29 -12.58 1.78
CA GLU A 95 -16.68 -12.62 3.11
C GLU A 95 -15.56 -13.65 3.24
N GLU A 96 -15.68 -14.81 2.59
CA GLU A 96 -14.65 -15.86 2.59
C GLU A 96 -13.37 -15.47 1.83
N GLN A 97 -13.43 -14.44 0.99
CA GLN A 97 -12.29 -13.93 0.22
C GLN A 97 -11.52 -12.83 0.96
N VAL A 98 -12.13 -12.19 1.96
CA VAL A 98 -11.50 -11.13 2.76
C VAL A 98 -10.21 -11.61 3.46
N PRO A 99 -10.16 -12.79 4.11
CA PRO A 99 -8.91 -13.31 4.69
C PRO A 99 -7.78 -13.45 3.67
N ILE A 100 -8.09 -13.85 2.44
CA ILE A 100 -7.11 -14.01 1.36
C ILE A 100 -6.47 -12.67 0.99
N LEU A 101 -7.29 -11.61 0.84
CA LEU A 101 -6.80 -10.26 0.55
C LEU A 101 -5.91 -9.73 1.69
N LYS A 102 -6.31 -9.97 2.93
CA LYS A 102 -5.54 -9.59 4.11
C LYS A 102 -4.18 -10.30 4.16
N GLU A 103 -4.17 -11.61 3.94
CA GLU A 103 -2.93 -12.40 3.88
C GLU A 103 -2.01 -11.92 2.75
N LYS A 104 -2.56 -11.64 1.56
CA LYS A 104 -1.80 -11.07 0.46
C LYS A 104 -1.18 -9.72 0.83
N ALA A 105 -1.96 -8.79 1.40
CA ALA A 105 -1.47 -7.46 1.78
C ALA A 105 -0.26 -7.52 2.74
N LEU A 106 -0.27 -8.46 3.69
CA LEU A 106 0.78 -8.62 4.71
C LEU A 106 1.95 -9.53 4.26
N ASN A 107 1.85 -10.20 3.11
CA ASN A 107 2.89 -11.11 2.65
C ASN A 107 4.01 -10.37 1.92
N ILE A 108 5.12 -10.11 2.62
CA ILE A 108 6.29 -9.40 2.09
C ILE A 108 7.02 -10.12 0.94
N GLN A 109 6.72 -11.40 0.69
CA GLN A 109 7.28 -12.15 -0.43
C GLN A 109 6.53 -11.89 -1.75
N LEU A 110 5.33 -11.28 -1.69
CA LEU A 110 4.58 -10.90 -2.88
C LEU A 110 5.05 -9.54 -3.42
N GLY A 111 4.89 -9.34 -4.73
CA GLY A 111 5.17 -8.06 -5.38
C GLY A 111 4.28 -6.94 -4.83
N GLY A 112 4.79 -5.70 -4.91
CA GLY A 112 4.08 -4.51 -4.40
C GLY A 112 2.66 -4.39 -4.96
N ASP A 113 2.50 -4.55 -6.27
CA ASP A 113 1.22 -4.35 -6.95
C ASP A 113 0.11 -5.28 -6.42
N GLU A 114 0.41 -6.57 -6.18
CA GLU A 114 -0.55 -7.51 -5.59
C GLU A 114 -0.98 -7.09 -4.18
N ARG A 115 -0.03 -6.62 -3.39
CA ARG A 115 -0.25 -6.24 -2.00
C ARG A 115 -1.06 -4.95 -1.91
N PHE A 116 -0.70 -3.94 -2.70
CA PHE A 116 -1.42 -2.68 -2.81
C PHE A 116 -2.83 -2.87 -3.38
N LEU A 117 -2.98 -3.70 -4.41
CA LEU A 117 -4.29 -4.05 -4.97
C LEU A 117 -5.18 -4.72 -3.91
N SER A 118 -4.62 -5.60 -3.09
CA SER A 118 -5.38 -6.27 -2.03
C SER A 118 -5.92 -5.27 -1.00
N VAL A 119 -5.10 -4.28 -0.59
CA VAL A 119 -5.55 -3.18 0.29
C VAL A 119 -6.61 -2.32 -0.38
N TYR A 120 -6.41 -1.98 -1.67
CA TYR A 120 -7.39 -1.19 -2.44
C TYR A 120 -8.76 -1.88 -2.50
N ILE A 121 -8.80 -3.17 -2.85
CA ILE A 121 -10.03 -3.95 -2.92
C ILE A 121 -10.72 -4.03 -1.56
N LEU A 122 -9.97 -4.20 -0.48
CA LEU A 122 -10.52 -4.16 0.89
C LEU A 122 -11.13 -2.78 1.21
N GLY A 123 -10.47 -1.69 0.80
CA GLY A 123 -10.93 -0.31 1.01
C GLY A 123 -12.22 0.04 0.28
N GLU A 124 -12.40 -0.49 -0.93
CA GLU A 124 -13.61 -0.29 -1.74
C GLU A 124 -14.77 -1.23 -1.32
N SER A 125 -14.48 -2.36 -0.68
CA SER A 125 -15.49 -3.34 -0.25
C SER A 125 -16.44 -2.80 0.82
N SER A 126 -17.74 -3.06 0.73
CA SER A 126 -18.74 -2.67 1.74
C SER A 126 -18.77 -3.62 2.97
N LEU A 127 -18.02 -4.71 2.95
CA LEU A 127 -18.05 -5.73 4.00
C LEU A 127 -17.43 -5.23 5.31
N ALA A 128 -18.10 -5.48 6.44
CA ALA A 128 -17.58 -5.15 7.77
C ALA A 128 -16.22 -5.84 8.05
N LYS A 129 -16.09 -7.13 7.67
CA LYS A 129 -14.83 -7.88 7.77
C LYS A 129 -13.68 -7.25 7.00
N ALA A 130 -13.97 -6.51 5.92
CA ALA A 130 -12.93 -5.81 5.17
C ALA A 130 -12.38 -4.63 6.00
N GLN A 131 -13.24 -3.89 6.71
CA GLN A 131 -12.82 -2.83 7.63
C GLN A 131 -12.00 -3.38 8.81
N GLU A 132 -12.41 -4.51 9.40
CA GLU A 132 -11.62 -5.20 10.42
C GLU A 132 -10.24 -5.62 9.90
N SER A 133 -10.17 -6.11 8.66
CA SER A 133 -8.92 -6.51 8.03
C SER A 133 -8.01 -5.32 7.73
N LEU A 134 -8.55 -4.19 7.26
CA LEU A 134 -7.81 -2.95 7.06
C LEU A 134 -7.23 -2.42 8.37
N GLU A 135 -8.00 -2.48 9.46
CA GLU A 135 -7.53 -2.05 10.78
C GLU A 135 -6.37 -2.94 11.26
N LEU A 136 -6.47 -4.26 11.05
CA LEU A 136 -5.38 -5.18 11.36
C LEU A 136 -4.13 -4.89 10.51
N ILE A 137 -4.29 -4.63 9.22
CA ILE A 137 -3.17 -4.27 8.32
C ILE A 137 -2.51 -2.97 8.81
N ALA A 138 -3.31 -1.96 9.12
CA ALA A 138 -2.80 -0.67 9.61
C ALA A 138 -2.06 -0.81 10.95
N SER A 139 -2.54 -1.68 11.84
CA SER A 139 -2.02 -1.82 13.20
C SER A 139 -0.90 -2.87 13.35
N THR A 140 -0.69 -3.73 12.36
CA THR A 140 0.39 -4.72 12.41
C THR A 140 1.75 -3.99 12.50
N PRO A 141 2.77 -4.45 13.23
CA PRO A 141 4.08 -3.80 13.21
C PRO A 141 4.76 -3.87 11.83
N ILE A 142 5.41 -2.80 11.39
CA ILE A 142 6.24 -2.81 10.18
C ILE A 142 7.43 -3.74 10.41
N PRO A 143 7.67 -4.76 9.55
CA PRO A 143 8.82 -5.63 9.70
C PRO A 143 10.13 -4.84 9.56
N LYS A 144 11.15 -5.20 10.33
CA LYS A 144 12.49 -4.63 10.18
C LYS A 144 13.16 -5.21 8.93
N LEU A 145 13.10 -4.47 7.83
CA LEU A 145 13.68 -4.88 6.56
C LEU A 145 15.08 -4.28 6.40
N LYS A 146 15.98 -5.03 5.74
CA LYS A 146 17.37 -4.61 5.52
C LYS A 146 17.47 -3.39 4.60
N GLU A 147 16.59 -3.33 3.60
CA GLU A 147 16.55 -2.25 2.63
C GLU A 147 15.53 -1.19 3.06
N SER A 148 15.99 0.05 3.21
CA SER A 148 15.14 1.19 3.61
C SER A 148 13.96 1.39 2.68
N ARG A 149 14.15 1.18 1.37
CA ARG A 149 13.10 1.25 0.35
C ARG A 149 11.93 0.31 0.67
N LEU A 150 12.21 -0.92 1.11
CA LEU A 150 11.16 -1.88 1.43
C LEU A 150 10.40 -1.44 2.69
N THR A 151 11.08 -0.87 3.67
CA THR A 151 10.43 -0.27 4.86
C THR A 151 9.49 0.86 4.46
N THR A 152 9.91 1.77 3.57
CA THR A 152 9.04 2.84 3.06
C THR A 152 7.84 2.28 2.30
N GLN A 153 8.02 1.19 1.54
CA GLN A 153 6.90 0.54 0.87
C GLN A 153 5.87 -0.02 1.86
N GLU A 154 6.31 -0.61 2.98
CA GLU A 154 5.42 -1.03 4.07
C GLU A 154 4.67 0.14 4.70
N GLU A 155 5.36 1.27 4.93
CA GLU A 155 4.76 2.49 5.44
C GLU A 155 3.62 2.97 4.52
N VAL A 156 3.88 3.07 3.22
CA VAL A 156 2.88 3.51 2.23
C VAL A 156 1.70 2.54 2.16
N LEU A 157 1.94 1.22 2.14
CA LEU A 157 0.88 0.21 2.10
C LEU A 157 -0.05 0.30 3.32
N ARG A 158 0.52 0.49 4.51
CA ARG A 158 -0.24 0.64 5.75
C ARG A 158 -0.93 1.99 5.84
N GLY A 159 -0.29 3.04 5.33
CA GLY A 159 -0.90 4.36 5.14
C GLY A 159 -2.16 4.29 4.28
N GLN A 160 -2.12 3.53 3.18
CA GLN A 160 -3.30 3.33 2.34
C GLN A 160 -4.40 2.55 3.07
N ALA A 161 -4.05 1.55 3.89
CA ALA A 161 -5.02 0.86 4.72
C ALA A 161 -5.70 1.81 5.72
N ILE A 162 -4.93 2.72 6.33
CA ILE A 162 -5.43 3.77 7.23
C ILE A 162 -6.43 4.69 6.53
N GLU A 163 -6.09 5.19 5.34
CA GLU A 163 -6.98 6.07 4.57
C GLU A 163 -8.30 5.38 4.16
N SER A 164 -8.23 4.07 3.98
CA SER A 164 -9.36 3.21 3.62
C SER A 164 -10.28 2.88 4.80
N LEU A 165 -9.88 3.19 6.04
CA LEU A 165 -10.75 3.06 7.21
C LEU A 165 -11.85 4.13 7.17
N ARG A 166 -13.09 3.66 7.39
CA ARG A 166 -14.29 4.50 7.35
C ARG A 166 -14.65 5.04 8.73
N GLU A 167 -14.48 4.21 9.76
CA GLU A 167 -14.92 4.52 11.11
C GLU A 167 -13.85 5.33 11.88
N PRO A 168 -14.19 6.51 12.43
CA PRO A 168 -13.27 7.29 13.26
C PRO A 168 -12.70 6.51 14.45
N GLU A 169 -13.47 5.59 15.04
CA GLU A 169 -13.00 4.77 16.16
C GLU A 169 -11.90 3.78 15.74
N SER A 170 -11.93 3.25 14.52
CA SER A 170 -10.82 2.43 13.99
C SER A 170 -9.55 3.27 13.84
N LEU A 171 -9.65 4.51 13.37
CA LEU A 171 -8.52 5.42 13.27
C LEU A 171 -7.92 5.76 14.65
N LYS A 172 -8.77 5.97 15.67
CA LYS A 172 -8.32 6.18 17.05
C LYS A 172 -7.58 4.96 17.61
N ARG A 173 -8.05 3.75 17.31
CA ARG A 173 -7.36 2.52 17.70
C ARG A 173 -5.99 2.41 17.04
N VAL A 174 -5.89 2.64 15.72
CA VAL A 174 -4.60 2.69 15.02
C VAL A 174 -3.67 3.74 15.63
N LEU A 175 -4.15 4.95 15.90
CA LEU A 175 -3.37 6.02 16.55
C LEU A 175 -2.82 5.59 17.92
N SER A 176 -3.59 4.82 18.69
CA SER A 176 -3.18 4.35 20.01
C SER A 176 -2.13 3.22 19.95
N SER A 177 -2.06 2.47 18.85
CA SER A 177 -1.16 1.31 18.70
C SER A 177 0.04 1.54 17.80
N ALA A 178 0.02 2.56 16.93
CA ALA A 178 1.09 2.82 15.97
C ALA A 178 2.34 3.41 16.65
N ASP A 179 3.49 2.77 16.43
CA ASP A 179 4.82 3.22 16.87
C ASP A 179 5.56 4.02 15.79
N ASN A 180 5.13 3.88 14.54
CA ASN A 180 5.71 4.55 13.38
C ASN A 180 5.13 5.97 13.21
N LYS A 181 6.02 6.97 13.21
CA LYS A 181 5.65 8.39 13.07
C LYS A 181 4.88 8.71 11.79
N PHE A 182 5.23 8.08 10.67
CA PHE A 182 4.52 8.28 9.40
C PHE A 182 3.08 7.76 9.50
N LEU A 183 2.86 6.58 10.09
CA LEU A 183 1.52 6.02 10.28
C LEU A 183 0.67 6.85 11.26
N VAL A 184 1.27 7.35 12.34
CA VAL A 184 0.60 8.25 13.29
C VAL A 184 0.14 9.54 12.60
N ASP A 185 1.04 10.19 11.85
CA ASP A 185 0.69 11.38 11.07
C ASP A 185 -0.43 11.10 10.07
N ARG A 186 -0.32 9.99 9.32
CA ARG A 186 -1.32 9.60 8.34
C ARG A 186 -2.69 9.37 8.97
N ALA A 187 -2.75 8.62 10.06
CA ALA A 187 -4.00 8.37 10.79
C ALA A 187 -4.62 9.65 11.35
N GLN A 188 -3.80 10.57 11.86
CA GLN A 188 -4.27 11.86 12.36
C GLN A 188 -4.85 12.74 11.24
N ARG A 189 -4.19 12.81 10.07
CA ARG A 189 -4.69 13.54 8.90
C ARG A 189 -5.99 12.93 8.38
N THR A 190 -6.07 11.60 8.28
CA THR A 190 -7.30 10.90 7.88
C THR A 190 -8.43 11.17 8.86
N LEU A 191 -8.18 11.07 10.17
CA LEU A 191 -9.19 11.36 11.20
C LEU A 191 -9.70 12.79 11.11
N SER A 192 -8.79 13.75 10.94
CA SER A 192 -9.13 15.18 10.83
C SER A 192 -10.00 15.45 9.59
N PHE A 193 -9.72 14.77 8.47
CA PHE A 193 -10.54 14.85 7.26
C PHE A 193 -11.93 14.22 7.48
N ARG A 194 -12.00 13.04 8.09
CA ARG A 194 -13.28 12.34 8.38
C ARG A 194 -14.17 13.11 9.35
N GLU A 195 -13.57 13.81 10.31
CA GLU A 195 -14.29 14.69 11.25
C GLU A 195 -14.63 16.07 10.67
N GLY A 196 -14.30 16.33 9.39
CA GLY A 196 -14.58 17.61 8.73
C GLY A 196 -13.75 18.79 9.24
N LYS A 197 -12.66 18.54 9.97
CA LYS A 197 -11.75 19.58 10.47
C LYS A 197 -10.84 20.13 9.37
N VAL A 198 -10.58 19.32 8.35
CA VAL A 198 -9.86 19.71 7.13
C VAL A 198 -10.66 19.27 5.90
N SER A 199 -10.63 20.07 4.84
CA SER A 199 -11.37 19.79 3.60
C SER A 199 -10.63 18.89 2.62
N ALA A 200 -9.29 18.94 2.63
CA ALA A 200 -8.45 18.12 1.76
C ALA A 200 -8.13 16.78 2.43
N SER A 201 -8.30 15.69 1.69
CA SER A 201 -7.85 14.36 2.10
C SER A 201 -6.31 14.28 2.21
N PRO A 202 -5.76 13.32 2.96
CA PRO A 202 -4.32 13.13 3.05
C PRO A 202 -3.63 12.97 1.68
N GLU A 203 -4.23 12.21 0.76
CA GLU A 203 -3.76 12.09 -0.62
C GLU A 203 -3.73 13.45 -1.35
N GLN A 204 -4.80 14.24 -1.27
CA GLN A 204 -4.83 15.58 -1.90
C GLN A 204 -3.76 16.51 -1.32
N GLN A 205 -3.53 16.46 -0.01
CA GLN A 205 -2.47 17.24 0.64
C GLN A 205 -1.08 16.84 0.10
N ASP A 206 -0.83 15.54 -0.09
CA ASP A 206 0.44 15.05 -0.65
C ASP A 206 0.60 15.47 -2.12
N GLN A 207 -0.47 15.40 -2.92
CA GLN A 207 -0.46 15.84 -4.32
C GLN A 207 -0.14 17.34 -4.44
N GLU A 208 -0.74 18.17 -3.59
CA GLU A 208 -0.45 19.60 -3.53
C GLU A 208 1.00 19.88 -3.10
N ALA A 209 1.51 19.13 -2.13
CA ALA A 209 2.90 19.26 -1.68
C ALA A 209 3.87 18.89 -2.81
N LEU A 210 3.62 17.79 -3.53
CA LEU A 210 4.43 17.36 -4.66
C LEU A 210 4.43 18.40 -5.79
N LYS A 211 3.24 18.94 -6.13
CA LYS A 211 3.12 19.99 -7.13
C LYS A 211 3.97 21.21 -6.79
N LYS A 212 3.95 21.67 -5.54
CA LYS A 212 4.77 22.80 -5.07
C LYS A 212 6.27 22.53 -5.18
N VAL A 213 6.72 21.30 -4.93
CA VAL A 213 8.12 20.92 -5.09
C VAL A 213 8.54 20.97 -6.57
N LEU A 214 7.71 20.44 -7.46
CA LEU A 214 7.97 20.43 -8.90
C LEU A 214 8.00 21.84 -9.52
N GLU A 215 7.08 22.72 -9.07
CA GLU A 215 7.06 24.12 -9.50
C GLU A 215 8.35 24.84 -9.08
N LYS A 216 8.84 24.60 -7.85
CA LYS A 216 10.09 25.18 -7.35
C LYS A 216 11.34 24.65 -8.05
N SER A 217 11.36 23.39 -8.47
CA SER A 217 12.52 22.81 -9.16
C SER A 217 12.64 23.23 -10.63
N THR A 218 11.60 23.89 -11.18
CA THR A 218 11.56 24.35 -12.58
C THR A 218 11.87 25.85 -12.71
N GLN A 219 12.04 26.56 -11.59
CA GLN A 219 12.48 27.96 -11.51
C GLN A 219 13.99 28.03 -11.23
#